data_AF-A0AAX3EP14-F1
#
_entry.id   AF-A0AAX3EP14-F1
#
_cell.length_a   1.000
_cell.length_b   1.000
_cell.length_c   1.000
_cell.angle_alpha   90.00
_cell.angle_beta   90.00
_cell.angle_gamma   90.00
#
_symmetry.space_group_name_H-M   'P 1'
#
loop_
_entity.id
_entity.type
_entity.pdbx_description
1 polymer ?
#
loop_
_entity_poly.entity_id
_entity_poly.type
_entity_poly.pdbx_seq_one_letter_code
_entity_poly.pdbx_strand_id
1 'polypeptide(L)'
;MRRKPSAKVGSEGLTHTRLAIEDELGWLFRDQPTEDYGIDAHAEIVEGEDVRGRLLALQIKGGKSWFSEPGPEGWWFRPDAAHVRYWTNHSLPVVVVLYHPETKQCHWQLVNRETLVETSTGGWKLLVPAAHLLDETAQTPLKDAAEGDPYVLRIRELQLARPWMEMLAGGTRLLVDMEEWINKSSGRGSISIGIDHEDGHDPEELVTWQFFVGPTSYADAVAKLFAWADLDVHEETYDDAEYDQYEAECSIWDEADQFFTESFDDWRRERIANGIRPYKNAEGEVDCFRLELTLNDLGKAFLVVDKFATEGDRQLTGDQ
;
A
#
# COMPACT_ATOMS: atom_id res chain seq x y z
N MET A 1 34.79 36.89 -8.19
CA MET A 1 33.48 36.19 -8.05
C MET A 1 32.88 36.56 -6.70
N ARG A 2 31.62 37.00 -6.65
CA ARG A 2 30.86 37.22 -5.41
C ARG A 2 29.62 36.33 -5.45
N ARG A 3 29.45 35.47 -4.44
CA ARG A 3 28.23 34.66 -4.27
C ARG A 3 27.05 35.60 -4.01
N LYS A 4 25.94 35.45 -4.76
CA LYS A 4 24.72 36.23 -4.52
C LYS A 4 24.16 35.87 -3.13
N PRO A 5 23.68 36.84 -2.32
CA PRO A 5 23.09 36.56 -1.00
C PRO A 5 21.96 35.54 -1.04
N SER A 6 21.12 35.56 -2.10
CA SER A 6 20.06 34.57 -2.33
C SER A 6 20.57 33.14 -2.47
N ALA A 7 21.72 32.95 -3.12
CA ALA A 7 22.35 31.63 -3.28
C ALA A 7 22.95 31.09 -1.97
N LYS A 8 23.21 31.96 -0.98
CA LYS A 8 23.59 31.55 0.38
C LYS A 8 22.36 31.01 1.12
N VAL A 9 21.26 31.77 1.11
CA VAL A 9 20.03 31.41 1.81
C VAL A 9 19.37 30.14 1.22
N GLY A 10 19.41 29.96 -0.10
CA GLY A 10 18.92 28.72 -0.72
C GLY A 10 19.73 27.48 -0.29
N SER A 11 21.05 27.61 -0.21
CA SER A 11 21.93 26.55 0.29
C SER A 11 21.73 26.27 1.78
N GLU A 12 21.48 27.28 2.60
CA GLU A 12 21.10 27.10 4.01
C GLU A 12 19.77 26.35 4.13
N GLY A 13 18.78 26.69 3.28
CA GLY A 13 17.50 25.97 3.25
C GLY A 13 17.64 24.49 2.90
N LEU A 14 18.47 24.15 1.90
CA LEU A 14 18.77 22.76 1.56
C LEU A 14 19.40 22.02 2.74
N THR A 15 20.40 22.63 3.39
CA THR A 15 21.09 22.02 4.54
C THR A 15 20.15 21.81 5.72
N HIS A 16 19.33 22.80 6.08
CA HIS A 16 18.38 22.66 7.19
C HIS A 16 17.23 21.71 6.89
N THR A 17 16.81 21.61 5.62
CA THR A 17 15.83 20.60 5.21
C THR A 17 16.42 19.20 5.32
N ARG A 18 17.67 19.00 4.90
CA ARG A 18 18.37 17.72 5.09
C ARG A 18 18.39 17.30 6.55
N LEU A 19 18.84 18.19 7.45
CA LEU A 19 18.90 17.88 8.88
C LEU A 19 17.52 17.50 9.43
N ALA A 20 16.47 18.23 9.05
CA ALA A 20 15.11 17.88 9.45
C ALA A 20 14.69 16.48 8.94
N ILE A 21 14.99 16.14 7.69
CA ILE A 21 14.67 14.82 7.12
C ILE A 21 15.47 13.70 7.81
N GLU A 22 16.77 13.89 7.98
CA GLU A 22 17.68 12.85 8.51
C GLU A 22 17.55 12.69 10.03
N ASP A 23 17.51 13.79 10.78
CA ASP A 23 17.56 13.76 12.25
C ASP A 23 16.16 13.66 12.88
N GLU A 24 15.17 14.41 12.37
CA GLU A 24 13.83 14.48 12.98
C GLU A 24 12.89 13.39 12.42
N LEU A 25 13.01 13.05 11.12
CA LEU A 25 12.20 12.00 10.51
C LEU A 25 12.90 10.63 10.46
N GLY A 26 14.23 10.60 10.58
CA GLY A 26 15.02 9.37 10.46
C GLY A 26 15.07 8.82 9.02
N TRP A 27 14.89 9.67 8.00
CA TRP A 27 14.79 9.27 6.60
C TRP A 27 16.07 9.57 5.81
N LEU A 28 16.23 8.97 4.64
CA LEU A 28 17.38 9.26 3.78
C LEU A 28 17.12 10.49 2.92
N PHE A 29 18.10 11.39 2.84
CA PHE A 29 18.04 12.57 1.99
C PHE A 29 19.02 12.46 0.80
N ARG A 30 18.54 12.75 -0.41
CA ARG A 30 19.33 12.68 -1.65
C ARG A 30 19.26 14.01 -2.38
N ASP A 31 20.39 14.72 -2.47
CA ASP A 31 20.48 15.93 -3.29
C ASP A 31 20.24 15.61 -4.77
N GLN A 32 19.53 16.48 -5.48
CA GLN A 32 19.49 16.45 -6.95
C GLN A 32 20.48 17.47 -7.52
N PRO A 33 21.23 17.13 -8.58
CA PRO A 33 22.02 18.13 -9.30
C PRO A 33 21.06 19.19 -9.86
N THR A 34 21.39 20.47 -9.66
CA THR A 34 20.58 21.62 -10.12
C THR A 34 20.46 21.65 -11.64
N GLU A 35 19.51 20.89 -12.18
CA GLU A 35 18.87 21.17 -13.46
C GLU A 35 17.57 21.93 -13.18
N ASP A 36 17.29 22.96 -13.98
CA ASP A 36 16.35 24.08 -13.73
C ASP A 36 14.84 23.72 -13.64
N TYR A 37 14.47 22.47 -13.34
CA TYR A 37 13.09 21.97 -13.42
C TYR A 37 12.31 21.96 -12.10
N GLY A 38 12.94 22.29 -10.97
CA GLY A 38 12.23 22.62 -9.72
C GLY A 38 12.07 21.51 -8.68
N ILE A 39 12.82 20.41 -8.73
CA ILE A 39 13.01 19.53 -7.57
C ILE A 39 14.45 19.69 -7.08
N ASP A 40 14.62 19.97 -5.79
CA ASP A 40 15.93 20.22 -5.17
C ASP A 40 16.52 18.95 -4.53
N ALA A 41 15.67 18.03 -4.05
CA ALA A 41 16.08 16.81 -3.38
C ALA A 41 14.98 15.75 -3.39
N HIS A 42 15.34 14.51 -3.06
CA HIS A 42 14.40 13.46 -2.71
C HIS A 42 14.60 13.05 -1.25
N ALA A 43 13.50 12.72 -0.57
CA ALA A 43 13.51 12.03 0.72
C ALA A 43 13.01 10.59 0.51
N GLU A 44 13.68 9.60 1.10
CA GLU A 44 13.29 8.20 1.03
C GLU A 44 12.97 7.68 2.43
N ILE A 45 11.76 7.13 2.56
CA ILE A 45 11.24 6.69 3.84
C ILE A 45 11.97 5.45 4.32
N VAL A 46 12.36 5.52 5.60
CA VAL A 46 12.93 4.42 6.36
C VAL A 46 11.96 4.04 7.48
N GLU A 47 11.71 2.74 7.64
CA GLU A 47 10.94 2.20 8.75
C GLU A 47 11.77 1.14 9.48
N GLY A 48 12.18 1.45 10.71
CA GLY A 48 13.16 0.62 11.42
C GLY A 48 14.50 0.64 10.69
N GLU A 49 14.98 -0.53 10.26
CA GLU A 49 16.20 -0.67 9.45
C GLU A 49 15.89 -0.82 7.94
N ASP A 50 14.61 -0.87 7.55
CA ASP A 50 14.19 -1.15 6.18
C ASP A 50 14.03 0.12 5.34
N VAL A 51 14.79 0.18 4.25
CA VAL A 51 14.67 1.20 3.19
C VAL A 51 13.68 0.69 2.14
N ARG A 52 12.46 1.26 2.11
CA ARG A 52 11.35 0.68 1.32
C ARG A 52 11.24 1.17 -0.13
N GLY A 53 12.15 2.02 -0.60
CA GLY A 53 12.07 2.60 -1.95
C GLY A 53 10.85 3.50 -2.17
N ARG A 54 10.23 4.00 -1.09
CA ARG A 54 9.14 5.00 -1.15
C ARG A 54 9.75 6.39 -1.02
N LEU A 55 9.63 7.20 -2.07
CA LEU A 55 10.28 8.51 -2.16
C LEU A 55 9.28 9.66 -2.27
N LEU A 56 9.66 10.79 -1.68
CA LEU A 56 9.05 12.11 -1.88
C LEU A 56 10.02 12.99 -2.65
N ALA A 57 9.48 13.80 -3.55
CA ALA A 57 10.23 14.85 -4.21
C ALA A 57 10.07 16.18 -3.45
N LEU A 58 11.17 16.89 -3.21
CA LEU A 58 11.20 18.11 -2.40
C LEU A 58 11.55 19.32 -3.26
N GLN A 59 10.69 20.33 -3.24
CA GLN A 59 11.02 21.68 -3.70
C GLN A 59 11.23 22.57 -2.48
N ILE A 60 12.45 23.05 -2.28
CA ILE A 60 12.91 23.77 -1.10
C ILE A 60 13.11 25.25 -1.44
N LYS A 61 12.41 26.11 -0.71
CA LYS A 61 12.49 27.57 -0.86
C LYS A 61 12.95 28.20 0.46
N GLY A 62 14.21 28.61 0.49
CA GLY A 62 14.80 29.28 1.64
C GLY A 62 14.65 30.80 1.59
N GLY A 63 14.22 31.41 2.70
CA GLY A 63 14.27 32.86 2.92
C GLY A 63 12.98 33.48 3.44
N LYS A 64 13.12 34.62 4.15
CA LYS A 64 11.99 35.33 4.79
C LYS A 64 10.90 35.78 3.83
N SER A 65 11.23 36.04 2.57
CA SER A 65 10.27 36.50 1.57
C SER A 65 9.14 35.50 1.34
N TRP A 66 9.39 34.20 1.53
CA TRP A 66 8.38 33.15 1.39
C TRP A 66 7.32 33.16 2.50
N PHE A 67 7.55 33.95 3.56
CA PHE A 67 6.68 34.09 4.72
C PHE A 67 5.99 35.48 4.76
N SER A 68 6.05 36.22 3.66
CA SER A 68 5.57 37.62 3.60
C SER A 68 4.07 37.76 3.36
N GLU A 69 3.41 36.72 2.82
CA GLU A 69 1.98 36.73 2.54
C GLU A 69 1.23 35.84 3.54
N PRO A 70 0.63 36.41 4.61
CA PRO A 70 -0.10 35.63 5.60
C PRO A 70 -1.37 35.00 5.00
N GLY A 71 -1.59 33.73 5.33
CA GLY A 71 -2.83 33.00 5.09
C GLY A 71 -3.49 32.59 6.40
N PRO A 72 -4.60 31.84 6.35
CA PRO A 72 -5.18 31.22 7.53
C PRO A 72 -4.16 30.31 8.21
N GLU A 73 -3.73 30.66 9.43
CA GLU A 73 -2.78 29.88 10.24
C GLU A 73 -1.47 29.48 9.53
N GLY A 74 -0.99 30.32 8.59
CA GLY A 74 0.19 30.00 7.79
C GLY A 74 0.51 31.08 6.76
N TRP A 75 1.09 30.67 5.62
CA TRP A 75 1.52 31.58 4.55
C TRP A 75 1.10 31.07 3.18
N TRP A 76 0.74 32.00 2.30
CA TRP A 76 0.46 31.69 0.90
C TRP A 76 1.76 31.64 0.10
N PHE A 77 2.04 30.48 -0.49
CA PHE A 77 3.05 30.30 -1.51
C PHE A 77 2.41 30.37 -2.90
N ARG A 78 2.99 31.16 -3.82
CA ARG A 78 2.43 31.38 -5.16
C ARG A 78 3.35 30.82 -6.25
N PRO A 79 3.21 29.51 -6.58
CA PRO A 79 3.93 28.94 -7.72
C PRO A 79 3.34 29.42 -9.05
N ASP A 80 4.16 29.43 -10.10
CA ASP A 80 3.65 29.63 -11.46
C ASP A 80 2.99 28.34 -12.01
N ALA A 81 2.22 28.49 -13.09
CA ALA A 81 1.49 27.38 -13.69
C ALA A 81 2.41 26.29 -14.29
N ALA A 82 3.66 26.61 -14.64
CA ALA A 82 4.59 25.62 -15.18
C ALA A 82 5.10 24.70 -14.06
N HIS A 83 5.47 25.27 -12.91
CA HIS A 83 5.81 24.51 -11.70
C HIS A 83 4.63 23.67 -11.22
N VAL A 84 3.42 24.23 -11.15
CA VAL A 84 2.23 23.46 -10.75
C VAL A 84 2.03 22.25 -11.65
N ARG A 85 2.01 22.45 -12.98
CA ARG A 85 1.87 21.33 -13.94
C ARG A 85 2.98 20.31 -13.79
N TYR A 86 4.22 20.75 -13.60
CA TYR A 86 5.35 19.85 -13.43
C TYR A 86 5.22 19.02 -12.15
N TRP A 87 4.88 19.65 -11.02
CA TRP A 87 4.73 18.96 -9.74
C TRP A 87 3.52 18.03 -9.71
N THR A 88 2.37 18.43 -10.25
CA THR A 88 1.16 17.59 -10.25
C THR A 88 1.25 16.38 -11.18
N ASN A 89 2.16 16.44 -12.17
CA ASN A 89 2.43 15.34 -13.09
C ASN A 89 3.71 14.58 -12.74
N HIS A 90 4.36 14.93 -11.62
CA HIS A 90 5.58 14.29 -11.19
C HIS A 90 5.31 12.86 -10.72
N SER A 91 6.21 11.93 -11.02
CA SER A 91 6.03 10.51 -10.68
C SER A 91 6.11 10.23 -9.17
N LEU A 92 6.82 11.09 -8.45
CA LEU A 92 6.84 11.11 -6.98
C LEU A 92 5.92 12.22 -6.45
N PRO A 93 5.23 11.99 -5.32
CA PRO A 93 4.53 13.06 -4.60
C PRO A 93 5.49 14.21 -4.29
N VAL A 94 5.07 15.43 -4.60
CA VAL A 94 5.88 16.63 -4.41
C VAL A 94 5.51 17.34 -3.12
N VAL A 95 6.50 17.66 -2.31
CA VAL A 95 6.40 18.47 -1.10
C VAL A 95 7.10 19.80 -1.33
N VAL A 96 6.40 20.90 -1.08
CA VAL A 96 7.02 22.23 -0.97
C VAL A 96 7.49 22.43 0.46
N VAL A 97 8.76 22.80 0.63
CA VAL A 97 9.36 23.13 1.92
C VAL A 97 9.79 24.59 1.93
N LEU A 98 9.30 25.35 2.92
CA LEU A 98 9.71 26.73 3.18
C LEU A 98 10.65 26.77 4.38
N TYR A 99 11.87 27.26 4.19
CA TYR A 99 12.85 27.43 5.25
C TYR A 99 12.93 28.88 5.75
N HIS A 100 12.70 29.09 7.05
CA HIS A 100 12.77 30.39 7.70
C HIS A 100 14.15 30.62 8.36
N PRO A 101 14.99 31.56 7.85
CA PRO A 101 16.41 31.64 8.25
C PRO A 101 16.68 32.15 9.67
N GLU A 102 15.73 32.81 10.34
CA GLU A 102 15.94 33.29 11.73
C GLU A 102 15.55 32.26 12.77
N THR A 103 14.44 31.56 12.53
CA THR A 103 13.96 30.50 13.43
C THR A 103 14.62 29.16 13.13
N LYS A 104 15.26 29.05 11.94
CA LYS A 104 15.87 27.84 11.39
C LYS A 104 14.88 26.68 11.21
N GLN A 105 13.59 27.01 11.09
CA GLN A 105 12.52 26.03 10.93
C GLN A 105 12.20 25.80 9.46
N CYS A 106 11.85 24.55 9.16
CA CYS A 106 11.35 24.11 7.86
C CYS A 106 9.85 23.83 8.02
N HIS A 107 9.02 24.52 7.24
CA HIS A 107 7.59 24.27 7.15
C HIS A 107 7.27 23.60 5.81
N TRP A 108 6.28 22.72 5.77
CA TRP A 108 6.01 21.92 4.57
C TRP A 108 4.53 21.87 4.18
N GLN A 109 4.28 21.58 2.91
CA GLN A 109 2.95 21.26 2.41
C GLN A 109 3.04 20.35 1.18
N LEU A 110 2.13 19.38 1.07
CA LEU A 110 1.99 18.53 -0.12
C LEU A 110 1.41 19.31 -1.29
N VAL A 111 1.87 19.02 -2.50
CA VAL A 111 1.32 19.57 -3.74
C VAL A 111 0.35 18.57 -4.35
N ASN A 112 -0.96 18.82 -4.24
CA ASN A 112 -2.00 18.01 -4.86
C ASN A 112 -3.24 18.87 -5.17
N ARG A 113 -4.31 18.25 -5.71
CA ARG A 113 -5.55 18.96 -6.08
C ARG A 113 -6.33 19.53 -4.89
N GLU A 114 -6.08 19.04 -3.68
CA GLU A 114 -6.77 19.49 -2.46
C GLU A 114 -6.08 20.71 -1.84
N THR A 115 -4.75 20.78 -1.94
CA THR A 115 -3.94 21.85 -1.34
C THR A 115 -3.70 23.02 -2.30
N LEU A 116 -3.66 22.76 -3.61
CA LEU A 116 -3.53 23.79 -4.63
C LEU A 116 -4.86 24.48 -4.90
N VAL A 117 -4.84 25.81 -4.92
CA VAL A 117 -6.01 26.63 -5.21
C VAL A 117 -5.72 27.52 -6.42
N GLU A 118 -6.54 27.41 -7.45
CA GLU A 118 -6.53 28.34 -8.57
C GLU A 118 -7.16 29.68 -8.15
N THR A 119 -6.50 30.79 -8.49
CA THR A 119 -6.99 32.13 -8.21
C THR A 119 -7.95 32.58 -9.29
N SER A 120 -8.83 33.54 -8.97
CA SER A 120 -9.74 34.16 -9.94
C SER A 120 -9.05 34.85 -11.12
N THR A 121 -7.74 35.05 -11.05
CA THR A 121 -6.91 35.66 -12.10
C THR A 121 -6.11 34.63 -12.91
N GLY A 122 -6.38 33.32 -12.76
CA GLY A 122 -5.68 32.24 -13.46
C GLY A 122 -4.27 31.94 -12.91
N GLY A 123 -3.96 32.39 -11.69
CA GLY A 123 -2.73 32.02 -10.98
C GLY A 123 -2.97 30.88 -10.01
N TRP A 124 -1.91 30.40 -9.36
CA TRP A 124 -2.01 29.34 -8.35
C TRP A 124 -1.48 29.81 -7.01
N LYS A 125 -2.06 29.27 -5.93
CA LYS A 125 -1.57 29.44 -4.57
C LYS A 125 -1.67 28.14 -3.78
N LEU A 126 -0.76 27.98 -2.84
CA LEU A 126 -0.65 26.85 -1.93
C LEU A 126 -0.55 27.41 -0.50
N LEU A 127 -1.43 27.00 0.40
CA LEU A 127 -1.31 27.38 1.82
C LEU A 127 -0.30 26.46 2.49
N VAL A 128 0.77 27.03 3.04
CA VAL A 128 1.74 26.31 3.88
C VAL A 128 1.40 26.63 5.35
N PRO A 129 0.80 25.69 6.10
CA PRO A 129 0.41 25.92 7.49
C PRO A 129 1.62 26.12 8.40
N ALA A 130 1.52 27.02 9.36
CA ALA A 130 2.57 27.24 10.36
C ALA A 130 2.78 26.00 11.26
N ALA A 131 1.72 25.22 11.47
CA ALA A 131 1.77 23.98 12.25
C ALA A 131 2.45 22.81 11.51
N HIS A 132 2.60 22.87 10.18
CA HIS A 132 3.29 21.83 9.40
C HIS A 132 4.80 22.02 9.50
N LEU A 133 5.36 21.78 10.69
CA LEU A 133 6.80 21.72 10.89
C LEU A 133 7.34 20.40 10.34
N LEU A 134 8.53 20.45 9.75
CA LEU A 134 9.24 19.26 9.29
C LEU A 134 9.98 18.63 10.49
N ASP A 135 9.20 18.10 11.41
CA ASP A 135 9.65 17.37 12.61
C ASP A 135 8.92 16.03 12.70
N GLU A 136 9.05 15.30 13.82
CA GLU A 136 8.37 14.02 14.04
C GLU A 136 6.87 14.00 13.66
N THR A 137 6.16 15.12 13.82
CA THR A 137 4.73 15.23 13.47
C THR A 137 4.45 15.13 11.97
N ALA A 138 5.46 15.36 11.13
CA ALA A 138 5.38 15.23 9.69
C ALA A 138 5.46 13.79 9.20
N GLN A 139 5.96 12.85 10.01
CA GLN A 139 6.26 11.49 9.55
C GLN A 139 5.04 10.78 8.97
N THR A 140 3.93 10.72 9.71
CA THR A 140 2.71 10.01 9.28
C THR A 140 2.14 10.59 7.99
N PRO A 141 1.78 11.89 7.90
CA PRO A 141 1.15 12.40 6.68
C PRO A 141 2.08 12.37 5.45
N LEU A 142 3.39 12.51 5.63
CA LEU A 142 4.35 12.38 4.53
C LEU A 142 4.59 10.92 4.11
N LYS A 143 4.51 9.96 5.05
CA LYS A 143 4.50 8.52 4.73
C LYS A 143 3.31 8.16 3.87
N ASP A 144 2.12 8.55 4.32
CA ASP A 144 0.87 8.29 3.60
C ASP A 144 0.93 8.88 2.18
N ALA A 145 1.50 10.08 2.03
CA ALA A 145 1.67 10.70 0.72
C ALA A 145 2.65 9.91 -0.18
N ALA A 146 3.76 9.43 0.37
CA ALA A 146 4.79 8.70 -0.36
C ALA A 146 4.37 7.28 -0.79
N GLU A 147 3.32 6.72 -0.18
CA GLU A 147 2.69 5.52 -0.69
C GLU A 147 2.17 5.76 -2.11
N GLY A 148 1.73 6.98 -2.43
CA GLY A 148 1.39 7.43 -3.79
C GLY A 148 -0.11 7.67 -3.98
N ASP A 149 -0.53 8.00 -5.21
CA ASP A 149 -1.95 8.13 -5.54
C ASP A 149 -2.63 6.76 -5.32
N PRO A 150 -3.65 6.66 -4.44
CA PRO A 150 -4.35 5.41 -4.18
C PRO A 150 -4.89 4.75 -5.45
N TYR A 151 -5.24 5.54 -6.47
CA TYR A 151 -5.63 5.01 -7.77
C TYR A 151 -4.47 4.25 -8.44
N VAL A 152 -3.30 4.88 -8.52
CA VAL A 152 -2.13 4.29 -9.19
C VAL A 152 -1.65 3.04 -8.46
N LEU A 153 -1.65 3.07 -7.12
CA LEU A 153 -1.30 1.91 -6.31
C LEU A 153 -2.25 0.73 -6.54
N ARG A 154 -3.56 0.97 -6.47
CA ARG A 154 -4.56 -0.08 -6.71
C ARG A 154 -4.47 -0.67 -8.11
N ILE A 155 -4.25 0.17 -9.13
CA ILE A 155 -4.04 -0.33 -10.49
C ILE A 155 -2.75 -1.16 -10.58
N ARG A 156 -1.67 -0.75 -9.91
CA ARG A 156 -0.41 -1.51 -9.87
C ARG A 156 -0.56 -2.87 -9.17
N GLU A 157 -1.32 -2.92 -8.08
CA GLU A 157 -1.65 -4.18 -7.39
C GLU A 157 -2.36 -5.15 -8.34
N LEU A 158 -3.35 -4.66 -9.10
CA LEU A 158 -4.03 -5.46 -10.12
C LEU A 158 -3.06 -5.91 -11.24
N GLN A 159 -2.14 -5.04 -11.67
CA GLN A 159 -1.11 -5.41 -12.67
C GLN A 159 -0.17 -6.52 -12.17
N LEU A 160 0.23 -6.49 -10.89
CA LEU A 160 1.07 -7.52 -10.30
C LEU A 160 0.33 -8.86 -10.19
N ALA A 161 -0.97 -8.83 -9.93
CA ALA A 161 -1.83 -10.01 -9.88
C ALA A 161 -2.25 -10.54 -11.26
N ARG A 162 -1.96 -9.81 -12.35
CA ARG A 162 -2.37 -10.17 -13.71
C ARG A 162 -2.01 -11.60 -14.12
N PRO A 163 -0.81 -12.15 -13.86
CA PRO A 163 -0.49 -13.52 -14.28
C PRO A 163 -1.48 -14.55 -13.70
N TRP A 164 -1.89 -14.40 -12.44
CA TRP A 164 -2.87 -15.28 -11.81
C TRP A 164 -4.27 -15.09 -12.39
N MET A 165 -4.67 -13.84 -12.67
CA MET A 165 -5.93 -13.57 -13.37
C MET A 165 -5.96 -14.23 -14.75
N GLU A 166 -4.87 -14.18 -15.52
CA GLU A 166 -4.79 -14.85 -16.83
C GLU A 166 -4.88 -16.37 -16.71
N MET A 167 -4.27 -16.97 -15.68
CA MET A 167 -4.37 -18.40 -15.39
C MET A 167 -5.82 -18.81 -15.06
N LEU A 168 -6.49 -18.08 -14.16
CA LEU A 168 -7.91 -18.33 -13.85
C LEU A 168 -8.80 -18.16 -15.09
N ALA A 169 -8.57 -17.12 -15.90
CA ALA A 169 -9.30 -16.93 -17.15
C ALA A 169 -9.04 -18.04 -18.18
N GLY A 170 -7.87 -18.68 -18.12
CA GLY A 170 -7.49 -19.85 -18.91
C GLY A 170 -8.06 -21.18 -18.39
N GLY A 171 -8.74 -21.18 -17.24
CA GLY A 171 -9.32 -22.37 -16.62
C GLY A 171 -8.37 -23.11 -15.68
N THR A 172 -7.24 -22.52 -15.30
CA THR A 172 -6.39 -23.07 -14.24
C THR A 172 -7.06 -22.88 -12.88
N ARG A 173 -7.08 -23.91 -12.04
CA ARG A 173 -7.56 -23.84 -10.66
C ARG A 173 -6.44 -23.35 -9.76
N LEU A 174 -6.65 -22.21 -9.08
CA LEU A 174 -5.66 -21.63 -8.16
C LEU A 174 -6.16 -21.70 -6.73
N LEU A 175 -5.30 -22.19 -5.86
CA LEU A 175 -5.53 -22.22 -4.42
C LEU A 175 -4.60 -21.26 -3.68
N VAL A 176 -5.08 -20.73 -2.58
CA VAL A 176 -4.34 -19.89 -1.63
C VAL A 176 -4.23 -20.65 -0.32
N ASP A 177 -3.01 -20.94 0.09
CA ASP A 177 -2.72 -21.52 1.42
C ASP A 177 -2.22 -20.43 2.36
N MET A 178 -2.67 -20.47 3.61
CA MET A 178 -2.34 -19.46 4.61
C MET A 178 -2.07 -20.10 5.96
N GLU A 179 -1.05 -19.60 6.65
CA GLU A 179 -0.73 -19.99 8.04
C GLU A 179 -0.74 -18.76 8.96
N GLU A 180 -1.62 -18.78 9.95
CA GLU A 180 -1.76 -17.74 10.98
C GLU A 180 -1.17 -18.23 12.32
N TRP A 181 -0.21 -17.48 12.87
CA TRP A 181 0.36 -17.77 14.19
C TRP A 181 -0.47 -17.14 15.31
N ILE A 182 -1.41 -17.90 15.88
CA ILE A 182 -2.43 -17.40 16.81
C ILE A 182 -1.89 -16.92 18.17
N ASN A 183 -0.75 -17.45 18.61
CA ASN A 183 -0.14 -17.11 19.91
C ASN A 183 0.94 -16.02 19.83
N LYS A 184 1.22 -15.47 18.64
CA LYS A 184 2.25 -14.44 18.45
C LYS A 184 1.61 -13.07 18.26
N SER A 185 1.88 -12.15 19.19
CA SER A 185 1.41 -10.76 19.13
C SER A 185 1.92 -9.95 17.93
N SER A 186 2.84 -10.50 17.13
CA SER A 186 3.35 -9.87 15.91
C SER A 186 2.38 -9.94 14.73
N GLY A 187 1.35 -10.80 14.77
CA GLY A 187 0.44 -11.00 13.63
C GLY A 187 1.16 -11.46 12.36
N ARG A 188 2.14 -12.36 12.52
CA ARG A 188 3.00 -12.85 11.43
C ARG A 188 2.37 -14.06 10.78
N GLY A 189 2.26 -14.06 9.45
CA GLY A 189 1.75 -15.20 8.69
C GLY A 189 2.51 -15.46 7.39
N SER A 190 2.18 -16.58 6.77
CA SER A 190 2.59 -16.94 5.41
C SER A 190 1.35 -17.01 4.51
N ILE A 191 1.52 -16.61 3.25
CA ILE A 191 0.57 -16.88 2.18
C ILE A 191 1.34 -17.51 1.03
N SER A 192 0.75 -18.53 0.42
CA SER A 192 1.21 -19.07 -0.84
C SER A 192 0.05 -19.17 -1.84
N ILE A 193 0.41 -19.16 -3.13
CA ILE A 193 -0.52 -19.45 -4.23
C ILE A 193 0.02 -20.68 -4.95
N GLY A 194 -0.84 -21.65 -5.20
CA GLY A 194 -0.50 -22.87 -5.93
C GLY A 194 -1.54 -23.23 -6.99
N ILE A 195 -1.12 -24.08 -7.94
CA ILE A 195 -2.02 -24.70 -8.92
C ILE A 195 -2.54 -26.01 -8.34
N ASP A 196 -3.85 -26.19 -8.31
CA ASP A 196 -4.45 -27.50 -8.09
C ASP A 196 -4.62 -28.21 -9.44
N HIS A 197 -4.02 -29.40 -9.57
CA HIS A 197 -4.10 -30.25 -10.76
C HIS A 197 -5.27 -31.24 -10.69
N GLU A 198 -6.08 -31.19 -9.62
CA GLU A 198 -7.20 -32.09 -9.37
C GLU A 198 -6.79 -33.58 -9.35
N ASP A 199 -5.52 -33.85 -9.00
CA ASP A 199 -4.95 -35.20 -8.95
C ASP A 199 -4.87 -35.76 -7.51
N GLY A 200 -5.34 -34.98 -6.53
CA GLY A 200 -5.29 -35.32 -5.11
C GLY A 200 -3.92 -35.11 -4.46
N HIS A 201 -2.95 -34.54 -5.17
CA HIS A 201 -1.68 -34.10 -4.60
C HIS A 201 -1.75 -32.68 -4.06
N ASP A 202 -0.75 -32.30 -3.26
CA ASP A 202 -0.63 -30.92 -2.80
C ASP A 202 -0.45 -29.96 -3.99
N PRO A 203 -1.00 -28.73 -3.91
CA PRO A 203 -0.89 -27.75 -4.99
C PRO A 203 0.56 -27.48 -5.39
N GLU A 204 0.79 -27.32 -6.70
CA GLU A 204 2.08 -26.88 -7.22
C GLU A 204 2.32 -25.42 -6.83
N GLU A 205 3.20 -25.19 -5.85
CA GLU A 205 3.49 -23.85 -5.32
C GLU A 205 4.08 -22.94 -6.42
N LEU A 206 3.42 -21.81 -6.67
CA LEU A 206 3.89 -20.76 -7.59
C LEU A 206 4.72 -19.72 -6.86
N VAL A 207 4.26 -19.31 -5.67
CA VAL A 207 4.87 -18.25 -4.89
C VAL A 207 4.48 -18.39 -3.42
N THR A 208 5.41 -18.02 -2.54
CA THR A 208 5.19 -17.92 -1.10
C THR A 208 5.83 -16.66 -0.56
N TRP A 209 5.13 -15.94 0.31
CA TRP A 209 5.67 -14.78 1.00
C TRP A 209 5.18 -14.70 2.44
N GLN A 210 5.90 -13.90 3.23
CA GLN A 210 5.56 -13.60 4.61
C GLN A 210 4.88 -12.24 4.66
N PHE A 211 3.88 -12.09 5.52
CA PHE A 211 3.18 -10.82 5.71
C PHE A 211 2.83 -10.60 7.19
N PHE A 212 2.59 -9.34 7.54
CA PHE A 212 2.19 -8.92 8.87
C PHE A 212 0.84 -8.23 8.80
N VAL A 213 -0.15 -8.80 9.48
CA VAL A 213 -1.56 -8.36 9.37
C VAL A 213 -1.88 -7.20 10.32
N GLY A 214 -0.97 -6.93 11.26
CA GLY A 214 -1.14 -5.91 12.28
C GLY A 214 -2.36 -6.20 13.15
N PRO A 215 -3.23 -5.21 13.43
CA PRO A 215 -4.42 -5.40 14.24
C PRO A 215 -5.63 -5.97 13.46
N THR A 216 -5.49 -6.23 12.16
CA THR A 216 -6.59 -6.69 11.29
C THR A 216 -6.72 -8.21 11.37
N SER A 217 -7.92 -8.76 11.24
CA SER A 217 -8.11 -10.21 11.11
C SER A 217 -7.49 -10.73 9.81
N TYR A 218 -7.02 -11.98 9.79
CA TYR A 218 -6.50 -12.58 8.56
C TYR A 218 -7.55 -12.61 7.45
N ALA A 219 -8.80 -12.97 7.77
CA ALA A 219 -9.91 -12.97 6.82
C ALA A 219 -10.08 -11.60 6.12
N ASP A 220 -10.05 -10.50 6.87
CA ASP A 220 -10.19 -9.15 6.30
C ASP A 220 -8.97 -8.71 5.47
N ALA A 221 -7.76 -9.13 5.85
CA ALA A 221 -6.55 -8.79 5.12
C ALA A 221 -6.44 -9.56 3.80
N VAL A 222 -6.84 -10.82 3.80
CA VAL A 222 -6.82 -11.70 2.63
C VAL A 222 -7.81 -11.22 1.58
N ALA A 223 -9.02 -10.83 2.00
CA ALA A 223 -9.99 -10.21 1.11
C ALA A 223 -9.45 -8.95 0.41
N LYS A 224 -8.54 -8.20 1.05
CA LYS A 224 -7.88 -7.03 0.44
C LYS A 224 -6.75 -7.43 -0.52
N LEU A 225 -5.97 -8.46 -0.19
CA LEU A 225 -4.88 -8.97 -1.04
C LEU A 225 -5.39 -9.53 -2.36
N PHE A 226 -6.57 -10.15 -2.33
CA PHE A 226 -7.21 -10.79 -3.48
C PHE A 226 -8.48 -10.07 -3.93
N ALA A 227 -8.54 -8.75 -3.82
CA ALA A 227 -9.74 -7.97 -4.18
C ALA A 227 -10.26 -8.19 -5.63
N TRP A 228 -9.42 -8.74 -6.51
CA TRP A 228 -9.70 -9.11 -7.89
C TRP A 228 -10.30 -10.52 -8.08
N ALA A 229 -10.45 -11.29 -7.00
CA ALA A 229 -11.02 -12.61 -6.97
C ALA A 229 -12.05 -12.76 -5.84
N ASP A 230 -13.00 -13.66 -6.03
CA ASP A 230 -13.81 -14.22 -4.97
C ASP A 230 -13.02 -15.36 -4.31
N LEU A 231 -13.20 -15.51 -3.00
CA LEU A 231 -12.49 -16.47 -2.15
C LEU A 231 -13.51 -17.41 -1.54
N ASP A 232 -13.44 -18.68 -1.91
CA ASP A 232 -14.28 -19.75 -1.36
C ASP A 232 -13.42 -20.77 -0.63
N VAL A 233 -13.97 -21.51 0.32
CA VAL A 233 -13.24 -22.63 0.94
C VAL A 233 -13.01 -23.72 -0.10
N HIS A 234 -11.84 -24.33 -0.10
CA HIS A 234 -11.58 -25.49 -0.95
C HIS A 234 -12.28 -26.72 -0.36
N GLU A 235 -13.51 -26.98 -0.81
CA GLU A 235 -14.42 -27.97 -0.23
C GLU A 235 -13.76 -29.33 -0.03
N GLU A 236 -12.93 -29.81 -0.96
CA GLU A 236 -12.27 -31.11 -0.86
C GLU A 236 -11.32 -31.20 0.35
N THR A 237 -10.55 -30.14 0.61
CA THR A 237 -9.66 -30.10 1.77
C THR A 237 -10.44 -29.94 3.07
N TYR A 238 -11.53 -29.18 3.05
CA TYR A 238 -12.34 -28.96 4.23
C TYR A 238 -13.17 -30.19 4.58
N ASP A 239 -13.83 -30.84 3.62
CA ASP A 239 -14.64 -32.03 3.84
C ASP A 239 -13.82 -33.14 4.50
N ASP A 240 -12.61 -33.43 4.00
CA ASP A 240 -11.73 -34.44 4.59
C ASP A 240 -11.31 -34.08 6.02
N ALA A 241 -10.82 -32.85 6.23
CA ALA A 241 -10.33 -32.42 7.55
C ALA A 241 -11.45 -32.28 8.59
N GLU A 242 -12.63 -31.81 8.15
CA GLU A 242 -13.82 -31.68 8.99
C GLU A 242 -14.38 -33.05 9.37
N TYR A 243 -14.35 -34.02 8.46
CA TYR A 243 -14.78 -35.38 8.76
C TYR A 243 -13.86 -36.06 9.78
N ASP A 244 -12.55 -35.91 9.63
CA ASP A 244 -11.56 -36.40 10.61
C ASP A 244 -11.81 -35.79 12.01
N GLN A 245 -12.10 -34.49 12.06
CA GLN A 245 -12.39 -33.80 13.32
C GLN A 245 -13.73 -34.25 13.91
N TYR A 246 -14.77 -34.38 13.09
CA TYR A 246 -16.07 -34.92 13.50
C TYR A 246 -15.92 -36.35 14.05
N GLU A 247 -15.10 -37.19 13.42
CA GLU A 247 -14.82 -38.52 13.93
C GLU A 247 -14.13 -38.48 15.29
N ALA A 248 -13.15 -37.60 15.47
CA ALA A 248 -12.47 -37.44 16.75
C ALA A 248 -13.39 -36.90 17.88
N GLU A 249 -14.29 -35.98 17.56
CA GLU A 249 -15.15 -35.29 18.55
C GLU A 249 -16.44 -36.06 18.86
N CYS A 250 -17.05 -36.68 17.85
CA CYS A 250 -18.40 -37.25 17.95
C CYS A 250 -18.42 -38.78 17.96
N SER A 251 -17.32 -39.46 17.63
CA SER A 251 -17.32 -40.93 17.63
C SER A 251 -17.22 -41.50 19.05
N ILE A 252 -18.06 -42.49 19.32
CA ILE A 252 -18.06 -43.31 20.52
C ILE A 252 -17.93 -44.76 20.06
N TRP A 253 -16.92 -45.45 20.58
CA TRP A 253 -16.69 -46.86 20.32
C TRP A 253 -17.32 -47.72 21.42
N ASP A 254 -18.20 -48.64 21.03
CA ASP A 254 -18.72 -49.70 21.90
C ASP A 254 -18.39 -51.07 21.30
N GLU A 255 -17.50 -51.80 21.97
CA GLU A 255 -16.89 -53.05 21.51
C GLU A 255 -16.30 -52.99 20.10
N ALA A 256 -17.11 -53.21 19.06
CA ALA A 256 -16.75 -53.21 17.64
C ALA A 256 -17.61 -52.27 16.78
N ASP A 257 -18.59 -51.59 17.38
CA ASP A 257 -19.50 -50.69 16.71
C ASP A 257 -19.12 -49.23 17.01
N GLN A 258 -19.05 -48.41 15.96
CA GLN A 258 -18.84 -46.97 16.06
C GLN A 258 -20.19 -46.26 15.99
N PHE A 259 -20.47 -45.43 16.99
CA PHE A 259 -21.64 -44.57 17.04
C PHE A 259 -21.21 -43.11 17.02
N PHE A 260 -22.08 -42.24 16.50
CA PHE A 260 -21.85 -40.80 16.51
C PHE A 260 -22.90 -40.11 17.37
N THR A 261 -22.49 -39.11 18.15
CA THR A 261 -23.37 -38.36 19.06
C THR A 261 -24.39 -37.48 18.33
N GLU A 262 -24.07 -37.07 17.12
CA GLU A 262 -24.91 -36.28 16.22
C GLU A 262 -24.58 -36.62 14.76
N SER A 263 -25.24 -35.99 13.78
CA SER A 263 -24.92 -36.18 12.37
C SER A 263 -23.82 -35.22 11.92
N PHE A 264 -23.04 -35.62 10.90
CA PHE A 264 -22.02 -34.73 10.31
C PHE A 264 -22.62 -33.41 9.82
N ASP A 265 -23.82 -33.44 9.21
CA ASP A 265 -24.50 -32.24 8.72
C ASP A 265 -24.95 -31.29 9.83
N ASP A 266 -25.30 -31.80 11.02
CA ASP A 266 -25.62 -30.98 12.19
C ASP A 266 -24.34 -30.35 12.77
N TRP A 267 -23.29 -31.16 12.95
CA TRP A 267 -21.98 -30.73 13.45
C TRP A 267 -21.33 -29.68 12.55
N ARG A 268 -21.38 -29.87 11.22
CA ARG A 268 -20.79 -28.97 10.22
C ARG A 268 -21.53 -27.64 10.13
N ARG A 269 -22.85 -27.63 10.34
CA ARG A 269 -23.70 -26.42 10.22
C ARG A 269 -23.28 -25.30 11.17
N GLU A 270 -22.89 -25.64 12.39
CA GLU A 270 -22.44 -24.66 13.39
C GLU A 270 -21.10 -24.02 12.99
N ARG A 271 -20.25 -24.76 12.25
CA ARG A 271 -18.92 -24.32 11.83
C ARG A 271 -18.94 -23.50 10.55
N ILE A 272 -19.79 -23.86 9.58
CA ILE A 272 -20.00 -23.09 8.33
C ILE A 272 -20.51 -21.67 8.62
N ALA A 273 -21.28 -21.49 9.70
CA ALA A 273 -21.82 -20.17 10.09
C ALA A 273 -20.74 -19.10 10.33
N ASN A 274 -19.48 -19.50 10.54
CA ASN A 274 -18.35 -18.59 10.78
C ASN A 274 -17.63 -18.14 9.50
N GLY A 275 -18.08 -18.56 8.31
CA GLY A 275 -17.46 -18.18 7.03
C GLY A 275 -16.11 -18.85 6.80
N ILE A 276 -15.10 -18.06 6.43
CA ILE A 276 -13.70 -18.52 6.28
C ILE A 276 -13.17 -18.93 7.65
N ARG A 277 -12.83 -20.21 7.79
CA ARG A 277 -12.36 -20.85 9.04
C ARG A 277 -11.13 -21.69 8.73
N PRO A 278 -10.25 -21.99 9.70
CA PRO A 278 -9.14 -22.89 9.46
C PRO A 278 -9.64 -24.33 9.26
N TYR A 279 -9.02 -25.08 8.35
CA TYR A 279 -9.28 -26.52 8.18
C TYR A 279 -8.41 -27.35 9.13
N LYS A 280 -7.31 -26.78 9.64
CA LYS A 280 -6.38 -27.45 10.54
C LYS A 280 -5.80 -26.45 11.52
N ASN A 281 -5.69 -26.86 12.78
CA ASN A 281 -4.92 -26.16 13.80
C ASN A 281 -3.72 -27.04 14.21
N ALA A 282 -2.51 -26.58 13.92
CA ALA A 282 -1.28 -27.30 14.27
C ALA A 282 -0.86 -26.95 15.70
N GLU A 283 -1.03 -27.93 16.60
CA GLU A 283 -0.55 -27.93 17.99
C GLU A 283 -1.03 -26.74 18.85
N GLY A 284 -2.16 -26.11 18.51
CA GLY A 284 -2.65 -24.94 19.22
C GLY A 284 -1.85 -23.66 18.93
N GLU A 285 -0.99 -23.67 17.90
CA GLU A 285 -0.08 -22.55 17.58
C GLU A 285 -0.32 -21.92 16.21
N VAL A 286 -0.75 -22.72 15.22
CA VAL A 286 -0.89 -22.26 13.84
C VAL A 286 -2.23 -22.70 13.24
N ASP A 287 -3.02 -21.74 12.78
CA ASP A 287 -4.23 -21.97 12.00
C ASP A 287 -3.91 -22.01 10.50
N CYS A 288 -4.32 -23.09 9.83
CA CYS A 288 -4.11 -23.30 8.40
C CYS A 288 -5.43 -23.14 7.64
N PHE A 289 -5.37 -22.40 6.53
CA PHE A 289 -6.51 -22.12 5.66
C PHE A 289 -6.15 -22.49 4.23
N ARG A 290 -7.13 -22.98 3.47
CA ARG A 290 -6.99 -23.25 2.03
C ARG A 290 -8.22 -22.71 1.28
N LEU A 291 -8.01 -21.73 0.42
CA LEU A 291 -9.09 -21.04 -0.29
C LEU A 291 -8.92 -21.20 -1.79
N GLU A 292 -10.02 -21.39 -2.51
CA GLU A 292 -10.07 -21.40 -3.95
C GLU A 292 -10.34 -19.99 -4.48
N LEU A 293 -9.58 -19.57 -5.50
CA LEU A 293 -9.74 -18.28 -6.16
C LEU A 293 -10.63 -18.41 -7.38
N THR A 294 -11.67 -17.60 -7.45
CA THR A 294 -12.48 -17.42 -8.67
C THR A 294 -12.41 -15.98 -9.15
N LEU A 295 -12.23 -15.76 -10.45
CA LEU A 295 -12.22 -14.40 -11.00
C LEU A 295 -13.56 -13.68 -10.76
N ASN A 296 -13.51 -12.56 -10.06
CA ASN A 296 -14.68 -11.69 -9.86
C ASN A 296 -14.81 -10.65 -10.98
N ASP A 297 -15.83 -9.79 -10.89
CA ASP A 297 -16.10 -8.76 -11.91
C ASP A 297 -14.96 -7.74 -12.06
N LEU A 298 -14.27 -7.39 -10.96
CA LEU A 298 -13.12 -6.49 -10.99
C LEU A 298 -11.96 -7.12 -11.76
N GLY A 299 -11.59 -8.36 -11.45
CA GLY A 299 -10.50 -9.07 -12.13
C GLY A 299 -10.79 -9.23 -13.64
N LYS A 300 -12.01 -9.64 -13.98
CA LYS A 300 -12.46 -9.76 -15.40
C LYS A 300 -12.38 -8.43 -16.14
N ALA A 301 -12.87 -7.35 -15.54
CA ALA A 301 -12.83 -6.02 -16.16
C ALA A 301 -11.40 -5.50 -16.28
N PHE A 302 -10.56 -5.74 -15.28
CA PHE A 302 -9.17 -5.31 -15.27
C PHE A 302 -8.37 -5.93 -16.42
N LEU A 303 -8.54 -7.22 -16.72
CA LEU A 303 -7.89 -7.86 -17.88
C LEU A 303 -8.22 -7.17 -19.21
N VAL A 304 -9.46 -6.67 -19.36
CA VAL A 304 -9.88 -5.90 -20.56
C VAL A 304 -9.21 -4.53 -20.58
N VAL A 305 -9.19 -3.83 -19.44
CA VAL A 305 -8.57 -2.51 -19.31
C VAL A 305 -7.06 -2.57 -19.52
N ASP A 306 -6.37 -3.54 -18.92
CA ASP A 306 -4.93 -3.74 -19.07
C ASP A 306 -4.57 -4.05 -20.52
N LYS A 307 -5.35 -4.91 -21.19
CA LYS A 307 -5.18 -5.17 -22.63
C LYS A 307 -5.31 -3.89 -23.46
N PHE A 308 -6.33 -3.08 -23.21
CA PHE A 308 -6.49 -1.79 -23.88
C PHE A 308 -5.30 -0.86 -23.60
N ALA A 309 -4.84 -0.79 -22.35
CA ALA A 309 -3.73 0.08 -21.95
C ALA A 309 -2.38 -0.35 -22.54
N THR A 310 -2.17 -1.65 -22.74
CA THR A 310 -0.89 -2.21 -23.18
C THR A 310 -0.79 -2.37 -24.70
N GLU A 311 -1.90 -2.71 -25.37
CA GLU A 311 -1.95 -3.02 -26.80
C GLU A 311 -2.72 -1.97 -27.63
N GLY A 312 -3.37 -0.99 -26.98
CA GLY A 312 -4.18 0.01 -27.66
C GLY A 312 -3.37 1.03 -28.44
N ASP A 313 -3.89 1.44 -29.60
CA ASP A 313 -3.36 2.59 -30.33
C ASP A 313 -3.39 3.84 -29.45
N ARG A 314 -2.34 4.66 -29.58
CA ARG A 314 -2.23 5.94 -28.88
C ARG A 314 -3.46 6.79 -29.20
N GLN A 315 -4.32 6.97 -28.22
CA GLN A 315 -5.54 7.75 -28.38
C GLN A 315 -5.19 9.19 -28.72
N LEU A 316 -6.07 9.89 -29.44
CA LEU A 316 -5.90 11.30 -29.78
C LEU A 316 -5.84 12.14 -28.50
N THR A 317 -4.65 12.39 -27.97
CA THR A 317 -4.41 13.47 -27.02
C THR A 317 -4.40 14.74 -27.85
N GLY A 318 -5.50 15.49 -27.85
CA GLY A 318 -5.54 16.79 -28.50
C GLY A 318 -4.45 17.68 -27.92
N ASP A 319 -3.58 18.20 -28.78
CA ASP A 319 -2.73 19.35 -28.43
C ASP A 319 -3.68 20.53 -28.12
N GLN A 320 -3.92 20.78 -26.84
CA GLN A 320 -4.50 22.02 -26.32
C GLN A 320 -3.60 22.59 -25.23
#